data_AF-A0A1U8FS24-F1
#
_entry.id   AF-A0A1U8FS24-F1
#
_cell.length_a   1.000
_cell.length_b   1.000
_cell.length_c   1.000
_cell.angle_alpha   90.00
_cell.angle_beta   90.00
_cell.angle_gamma   90.00
#
_symmetry.space_group_name_H-M   'P 1'
#
loop_
_entity.id
_entity.type
_entity.pdbx_description
1 polymer ?
#
loop_
_entity_poly.entity_id
_entity_poly.type
_entity_poly.pdbx_seq_one_letter_code
_entity_poly.pdbx_strand_id
1 'polypeptide(L)'
;MPNCLACLSRYIRIHEILIQYGGLKRENDFEFSVSDCKASEILLKPGSTETIGIPAVDVESTFIWDVTIVGGEVSYKEDFVPEDETCYTIIIQKDKKVSSPIRNAFKNTEAGKVVLTIKNSSSKKKRAFYRHKIKKSAI
;
A
#
# COMPACT_ATOMS: atom_id res chain seq x y z
N MET A 1 -17.34 -31.43 35.17
CA MET A 1 -16.13 -30.92 35.85
C MET A 1 -15.23 -30.26 34.82
N PRO A 2 -14.51 -29.20 35.23
CA PRO A 2 -14.40 -27.93 34.51
C PRO A 2 -13.14 -27.85 33.67
N ASN A 3 -13.10 -27.00 32.64
CA ASN A 3 -11.87 -26.33 32.22
C ASN A 3 -12.22 -25.00 31.54
N CYS A 4 -12.03 -23.93 32.31
CA CYS A 4 -11.98 -22.55 31.88
C CYS A 4 -11.11 -22.37 30.63
N LEU A 5 -11.68 -21.77 29.60
CA LEU A 5 -10.94 -20.84 28.73
C LEU A 5 -11.65 -19.49 28.70
N ALA A 6 -12.03 -19.01 29.89
CA ALA A 6 -12.07 -17.59 30.16
C ALA A 6 -10.61 -17.08 30.24
N CYS A 7 -9.92 -16.96 29.09
CA CYS A 7 -8.85 -15.97 28.86
C CYS A 7 -8.29 -16.08 27.43
N LEU A 8 -9.02 -15.59 26.42
CA LEU A 8 -8.34 -14.97 25.28
C LEU A 8 -9.13 -13.79 24.72
N SER A 9 -9.63 -12.94 25.62
CA SER A 9 -9.78 -11.54 25.30
C SER A 9 -8.38 -10.95 25.12
N ARG A 10 -8.09 -10.40 23.93
CA ARG A 10 -6.96 -9.50 23.57
C ARG A 10 -6.02 -9.97 22.45
N TYR A 11 -6.51 -10.54 21.36
CA TYR A 11 -5.76 -10.42 20.10
C TYR A 11 -6.66 -10.49 18.86
N ILE A 12 -7.71 -9.66 18.83
CA ILE A 12 -8.40 -9.38 17.57
C ILE A 12 -7.41 -8.54 16.75
N ARG A 13 -6.69 -9.18 15.84
CA ARG A 13 -5.86 -8.51 14.85
C ARG A 13 -6.79 -7.60 14.05
N ILE A 14 -6.40 -6.34 13.90
CA ILE A 14 -7.10 -5.31 13.10
C ILE A 14 -7.35 -5.75 11.63
N HIS A 15 -6.82 -6.90 11.20
CA HIS A 15 -7.02 -7.54 9.90
C HIS A 15 -8.41 -8.13 9.64
N GLU A 16 -9.27 -8.33 10.64
CA GLU A 16 -10.62 -8.90 10.44
C GLU A 16 -11.76 -7.87 10.35
N ILE A 17 -11.43 -6.58 10.29
CA ILE A 17 -12.45 -5.55 10.19
C ILE A 17 -12.99 -5.52 8.75
N LEU A 18 -14.26 -5.91 8.59
CA LEU A 18 -15.04 -5.70 7.37
C LEU A 18 -15.03 -4.22 6.98
N ILE A 19 -15.00 -3.93 5.67
CA ILE A 19 -14.83 -2.61 5.03
C ILE A 19 -15.66 -1.49 5.66
N GLN A 20 -16.80 -1.80 6.27
CA GLN A 20 -17.69 -0.83 6.91
C GLN A 20 -17.08 -0.07 8.11
N TYR A 21 -15.90 -0.47 8.60
CA TYR A 21 -15.17 0.23 9.67
C TYR A 21 -13.74 0.63 9.29
N GLY A 22 -13.41 0.69 7.99
CA GLY A 22 -12.08 1.10 7.51
C GLY A 22 -11.11 -0.04 7.22
N GLY A 23 -11.63 -1.24 6.92
CA GLY A 23 -10.84 -2.39 6.47
C GLY A 23 -10.57 -2.42 4.96
N LEU A 24 -9.43 -2.99 4.57
CA LEU A 24 -8.98 -3.17 3.17
C LEU A 24 -9.62 -4.37 2.43
N LYS A 25 -10.48 -5.15 3.10
CA LYS A 25 -10.95 -6.45 2.60
C LYS A 25 -12.14 -6.29 1.65
N ARG A 26 -11.92 -6.21 0.33
CA ARG A 26 -13.03 -6.26 -0.66
C ARG A 26 -13.64 -7.66 -0.75
N GLU A 27 -14.96 -7.73 -0.74
CA GLU A 27 -15.72 -8.93 -1.07
C GLU A 27 -15.46 -9.22 -2.55
N ASN A 28 -14.94 -10.41 -2.87
CA ASN A 28 -14.57 -10.86 -4.22
C ASN A 28 -13.16 -10.48 -4.76
N ASP A 29 -12.12 -10.48 -3.91
CA ASP A 29 -10.71 -10.26 -4.34
C ASP A 29 -9.96 -11.62 -4.44
N PHE A 30 -10.26 -12.42 -5.46
CA PHE A 30 -9.59 -13.71 -5.73
C PHE A 30 -8.08 -13.58 -6.05
N GLU A 31 -7.58 -12.36 -6.31
CA GLU A 31 -6.15 -12.12 -6.55
C GLU A 31 -5.31 -11.94 -5.28
N PHE A 32 -5.97 -11.71 -4.14
CA PHE A 32 -5.35 -11.53 -2.83
C PHE A 32 -5.94 -12.55 -1.86
N SER A 33 -5.44 -13.78 -1.90
CA SER A 33 -5.65 -14.75 -0.83
C SER A 33 -5.29 -14.12 0.51
N VAL A 34 -6.15 -14.33 1.50
CA VAL A 34 -6.06 -13.77 2.87
C VAL A 34 -4.74 -14.11 3.57
N SER A 35 -3.96 -15.04 3.01
CA SER A 35 -2.65 -15.51 3.46
C SER A 35 -1.45 -14.68 2.97
N ASP A 36 -1.52 -14.00 1.82
CA ASP A 36 -0.29 -13.60 1.09
C ASP A 36 0.02 -12.10 1.10
N CYS A 37 -0.83 -11.25 1.67
CA CYS A 37 -0.63 -9.80 1.58
C CYS A 37 -0.82 -9.10 2.93
N LYS A 38 0.30 -8.90 3.64
CA LYS A 38 0.36 -8.11 4.87
C LYS A 38 0.10 -6.64 4.53
N ALA A 39 -1.06 -6.12 4.91
CA ALA A 39 -1.32 -4.68 4.82
C ALA A 39 -0.46 -3.93 5.85
N SER A 40 0.27 -2.92 5.39
CA SER A 40 1.06 -2.01 6.22
C SER A 40 0.26 -0.76 6.51
N GLU A 41 0.19 -0.37 7.78
CA GLU A 41 -0.40 0.90 8.22
C GLU A 41 0.68 1.99 8.26
N ILE A 42 0.33 3.17 7.74
CA ILE A 42 1.18 4.35 7.70
C ILE A 42 0.42 5.47 8.42
N LEU A 43 1.05 6.00 9.47
CA LEU A 43 0.50 7.12 10.23
C LEU A 43 1.04 8.44 9.65
N LEU A 44 0.17 9.19 8.98
CA LEU A 44 0.50 10.48 8.41
C LEU A 44 0.36 11.56 9.50
N LYS A 45 1.50 12.14 9.89
CA LYS A 45 1.53 13.30 10.78
C LYS A 45 0.94 14.53 10.05
N PRO A 46 0.45 15.53 10.79
CA PRO A 46 -0.03 16.76 10.17
C PRO A 46 1.11 17.46 9.45
N GLY A 47 0.90 17.84 8.19
CA GLY A 47 1.92 18.50 7.36
C GLY A 47 3.09 17.60 6.94
N SER A 48 3.03 16.28 7.11
CA SER A 48 4.14 15.37 6.74
C SER A 48 3.98 14.73 5.37
N THR A 49 5.10 14.24 4.86
CA THR A 49 5.18 13.44 3.64
C THR A 49 5.81 12.10 4.00
N GLU A 50 5.11 11.01 3.67
CA GLU A 50 5.63 9.65 3.82
C GLU A 50 5.92 9.07 2.43
N THR A 51 7.00 8.32 2.31
CA THR A 51 7.41 7.68 1.06
C THR A 51 7.56 6.18 1.28
N ILE A 52 7.04 5.39 0.33
CA ILE A 52 7.10 3.94 0.32
C ILE A 52 7.93 3.52 -0.88
N GLY A 53 9.04 2.84 -0.63
CA GLY A 53 9.87 2.26 -1.69
C GLY A 53 9.57 0.77 -1.87
N ILE A 54 9.18 0.37 -3.06
CA ILE A 54 9.09 -1.03 -3.48
C ILE A 54 10.33 -1.33 -4.32
N PRO A 55 11.26 -2.16 -3.85
CA PRO A 55 12.43 -2.52 -4.65
C PRO A 55 11.99 -3.36 -5.86
N ALA A 56 12.51 -3.01 -7.03
CA ALA A 56 12.32 -3.69 -8.29
C ALA A 56 13.66 -4.26 -8.77
N VAL A 57 14.10 -5.33 -8.12
CA VAL A 57 15.41 -5.95 -8.39
C VAL A 57 15.41 -6.73 -9.71
N ASP A 58 14.33 -7.45 -9.99
CA ASP A 58 14.18 -8.23 -11.21
C ASP A 58 13.54 -7.39 -12.32
N VAL A 59 14.07 -7.50 -13.55
CA VAL A 59 13.50 -6.91 -14.76
C VAL A 59 12.24 -7.68 -15.19
N GLU A 60 11.30 -7.02 -15.90
CA GLU A 60 10.05 -7.62 -16.40
C GLU A 60 9.08 -8.12 -15.29
N SER A 61 9.17 -7.55 -14.09
CA SER A 61 8.25 -7.80 -12.98
C SER A 61 7.04 -6.86 -13.03
N THR A 62 5.87 -7.39 -12.69
CA THR A 62 4.65 -6.59 -12.53
C THR A 62 4.41 -6.31 -11.06
N PHE A 63 4.52 -5.04 -10.69
CA PHE A 63 4.21 -4.51 -9.38
C PHE A 63 2.75 -4.12 -9.34
N ILE A 64 2.01 -4.62 -8.36
CA ILE A 64 0.62 -4.27 -8.13
C ILE A 64 0.54 -3.76 -6.71
N TRP A 65 -0.01 -2.57 -6.51
CA TRP A 65 -0.22 -2.02 -5.19
C TRP A 65 -1.60 -1.43 -5.02
N ASP A 66 -2.00 -1.34 -3.76
CA ASP A 66 -3.28 -0.82 -3.33
C ASP A 66 -3.08 0.03 -2.09
N VAL A 67 -3.50 1.29 -2.18
CA VAL A 67 -3.38 2.32 -1.13
C VAL A 67 -4.77 2.79 -0.76
N THR A 68 -5.12 2.73 0.52
CA THR A 68 -6.38 3.26 1.05
C THR A 68 -6.10 4.35 2.06
N ILE A 69 -6.73 5.51 1.85
CA ILE A 69 -6.57 6.68 2.71
C ILE A 69 -7.77 6.78 3.65
N VAL A 70 -7.49 6.96 4.94
CA VAL A 70 -8.49 7.13 5.99
C VAL A 70 -8.25 8.45 6.72
N GLY A 71 -9.32 9.22 6.90
CA GLY A 71 -9.26 10.53 7.58
C GLY A 71 -9.14 11.74 6.65
N GLY A 72 -9.43 11.59 5.35
CA GLY A 72 -9.61 12.70 4.41
C GLY A 72 -8.73 12.62 3.15
N GLU A 73 -8.61 13.73 2.40
CA GLU A 73 -7.81 13.78 1.18
C GLU A 73 -6.31 13.95 1.44
N VAL A 74 -5.46 13.29 0.68
CA VAL A 74 -3.99 13.46 0.69
C VAL A 74 -3.49 13.69 -0.72
N SER A 75 -2.33 14.32 -0.86
CA SER A 75 -1.62 14.37 -2.14
C SER A 75 -0.88 13.05 -2.33
N TYR A 76 -1.08 12.40 -3.47
CA TYR A 76 -0.50 11.11 -3.79
C TYR A 76 0.19 11.14 -5.15
N LYS A 77 1.40 10.61 -5.19
CA LYS A 77 2.26 10.56 -6.38
C LYS A 77 2.93 9.19 -6.47
N GLU A 78 3.11 8.71 -7.69
CA GLU A 78 3.77 7.44 -7.98
C GLU A 78 4.87 7.66 -9.01
N ASP A 79 6.10 7.27 -8.68
CA ASP A 79 7.26 7.37 -9.55
C ASP A 79 7.98 6.02 -9.60
N PHE A 80 8.64 5.72 -10.71
CA PHE A 80 9.62 4.65 -10.80
C PHE A 80 10.99 5.26 -11.01
N VAL A 81 11.92 4.93 -10.11
CA VAL A 81 13.29 5.40 -10.14
C VAL A 81 14.16 4.20 -10.53
N PRO A 82 14.72 4.19 -11.75
CA PRO A 82 15.72 3.21 -12.15
C PRO A 82 16.90 3.15 -11.19
N GLU A 83 17.57 2.01 -11.12
CA GLU A 83 18.85 1.88 -10.42
C GLU A 83 19.99 2.54 -11.21
N ASP A 84 19.90 2.52 -12.53
CA ASP A 84 20.85 3.21 -13.41
C ASP A 84 20.63 4.73 -13.35
N GLU A 85 21.64 5.45 -12.84
CA GLU A 85 21.62 6.92 -12.72
C GLU A 85 21.56 7.65 -14.08
N THR A 86 21.84 6.95 -15.18
CA THR A 86 21.72 7.50 -16.54
C THR A 86 20.29 7.45 -17.08
N CYS A 87 19.40 6.66 -16.44
CA CYS A 87 18.01 6.52 -16.83
C CYS A 87 17.11 7.58 -16.14
N TYR A 88 16.06 7.98 -16.84
CA TYR A 88 15.12 8.97 -16.32
C TYR A 88 14.12 8.36 -15.34
N THR A 89 13.72 9.13 -14.32
CA THR A 89 12.59 8.76 -13.45
C THR A 89 11.30 8.74 -14.27
N ILE A 90 10.59 7.62 -14.23
CA ILE A 90 9.32 7.42 -14.92
C ILE A 90 8.18 7.84 -13.98
N ILE A 91 7.40 8.84 -14.38
CA ILE A 91 6.23 9.28 -13.59
C ILE A 91 5.06 8.35 -13.92
N ILE A 92 4.70 7.47 -12.97
CA ILE A 92 3.57 6.54 -13.13
C ILE A 92 2.26 7.31 -12.92
N GLN A 93 2.20 8.10 -11.84
CA GLN A 93 1.06 8.95 -11.53
C GLN A 93 1.54 10.29 -10.98
N LYS A 94 1.14 11.37 -11.67
CA LYS A 94 1.38 12.74 -11.22
C LYS A 94 0.70 13.01 -9.88
N ASP A 95 1.22 13.97 -9.13
CA ASP A 95 0.64 14.40 -7.86
C ASP A 95 -0.86 14.69 -8.02
N LYS A 96 -1.67 13.94 -7.29
CA LYS A 96 -3.12 14.04 -7.32
C LYS A 96 -3.66 14.00 -5.91
N LYS A 97 -4.64 14.86 -5.62
CA LYS A 97 -5.43 14.77 -4.39
C LYS A 97 -6.36 13.56 -4.44
N VAL A 98 -6.26 12.71 -3.45
CA VAL A 98 -6.99 11.44 -3.38
C VAL A 98 -7.55 11.23 -1.99
N SER A 99 -8.81 10.81 -1.92
CA SER A 99 -9.51 10.45 -0.68
C SER A 99 -10.10 9.05 -0.74
N SER A 100 -10.08 8.42 -1.91
CA SER A 100 -10.59 7.08 -2.16
C SER A 100 -9.44 6.06 -2.27
N PRO A 101 -9.73 4.75 -2.09
CA PRO A 101 -8.78 3.69 -2.36
C PRO A 101 -8.28 3.74 -3.80
N ILE A 102 -6.98 3.54 -3.99
CA ILE A 102 -6.29 3.50 -5.28
C ILE A 102 -5.67 2.12 -5.43
N ARG A 103 -5.87 1.51 -6.59
CA ARG A 103 -5.16 0.30 -7.00
C ARG A 103 -4.49 0.60 -8.33
N ASN A 104 -3.18 0.38 -8.41
CA ASN A 104 -2.44 0.58 -9.64
C ASN A 104 -1.47 -0.60 -9.88
N ALA A 105 -1.03 -0.73 -11.12
CA ALA A 105 -0.08 -1.73 -11.54
C ALA A 105 0.94 -1.14 -12.51
N PHE A 106 2.20 -1.53 -12.36
CA PHE A 106 3.29 -1.10 -13.20
C PHE A 106 4.20 -2.28 -13.52
N LYS A 107 4.59 -2.40 -14.79
CA LYS A 107 5.58 -3.38 -15.22
C LYS A 107 6.90 -2.67 -15.44
N ASN A 108 7.97 -3.13 -14.79
CA ASN A 108 9.30 -2.56 -15.00
C ASN A 108 9.99 -3.18 -16.20
N THR A 109 10.69 -2.36 -16.97
CA THR A 109 11.57 -2.77 -18.08
C THR A 109 13.05 -2.82 -17.66
N GLU A 110 13.36 -2.32 -16.47
CA GLU A 110 14.72 -2.21 -15.93
C GLU A 110 14.69 -2.34 -14.40
N ALA A 111 15.85 -2.60 -13.78
CA ALA A 111 15.97 -2.67 -12.33
C ALA A 111 15.85 -1.27 -11.72
N GLY A 112 15.27 -1.18 -10.52
CA GLY A 112 15.05 0.10 -9.84
C GLY A 112 14.16 -0.02 -8.62
N LYS A 113 13.32 0.98 -8.41
CA LYS A 113 12.33 1.01 -7.32
C LYS A 113 11.09 1.81 -7.69
N VAL A 114 9.92 1.31 -7.32
CA VAL A 114 8.68 2.10 -7.33
C VAL A 114 8.64 2.91 -6.04
N VAL A 115 8.43 4.22 -6.15
CA VAL A 115 8.32 5.17 -5.04
C VAL A 115 6.91 5.73 -5.00
N LEU A 116 6.18 5.41 -3.94
CA LEU A 116 4.86 5.96 -3.67
C LEU A 116 5.00 7.06 -2.63
N THR A 117 4.60 8.27 -2.96
CA THR A 117 4.69 9.44 -2.08
C THR A 117 3.30 9.84 -1.62
N ILE A 118 3.08 9.91 -0.31
CA ILE A 118 1.82 10.31 0.31
C ILE A 118 2.08 11.55 1.17
N LYS A 119 1.55 12.69 0.75
CA LYS A 119 1.68 13.97 1.45
C LYS A 119 0.37 14.37 2.13
N ASN A 120 0.44 14.54 3.45
CA ASN A 120 -0.65 15.07 4.25
C ASN A 120 -0.51 16.58 4.46
N SER A 121 -1.08 17.38 3.57
CA SER A 121 -1.11 18.85 3.70
C SER A 121 -2.11 19.36 4.74
N SER A 122 -2.79 18.48 5.49
CA SER A 122 -3.76 18.88 6.53
C SER A 122 -3.10 18.99 7.91
N SER A 123 -3.67 19.83 8.76
CA SER A 123 -3.33 19.94 10.18
C SER A 123 -3.86 18.78 11.05
N LYS A 124 -4.64 17.86 10.47
CA LYS A 124 -5.14 16.66 11.15
C LYS A 124 -4.28 15.44 10.80
N LYS A 125 -4.13 14.54 11.77
CA LYS A 125 -3.50 13.22 11.58
C LYS A 125 -4.35 12.38 10.64
N LYS A 126 -3.72 11.62 9.74
CA LYS A 126 -4.39 10.70 8.83
C LYS A 126 -3.72 9.33 8.86
N ARG A 127 -4.37 8.34 8.28
CA ARG A 127 -3.82 7.00 8.13
C ARG A 127 -3.91 6.59 6.68
N ALA A 128 -2.86 5.95 6.20
CA ALA A 128 -2.88 5.26 4.92
C ALA A 128 -2.61 3.78 5.17
N PHE A 129 -3.35 2.92 4.51
CA PHE A 129 -3.06 1.49 4.48
C PHE A 129 -2.56 1.15 3.10
N TYR A 130 -1.49 0.37 3.05
CA TYR A 130 -0.83 0.01 1.81
C TYR A 130 -0.57 -1.49 1.77
N ARG A 131 -0.83 -2.09 0.61
CA ARG A 131 -0.47 -3.48 0.31
C ARG A 131 0.11 -3.55 -1.09
N HIS A 132 1.02 -4.48 -1.31
CA HIS A 132 1.60 -4.72 -2.62
C HIS A 132 1.88 -6.18 -2.87
N LYS A 133 1.94 -6.51 -4.16
CA LYS A 133 2.29 -7.81 -4.69
C LYS A 133 3.24 -7.60 -5.86
N ILE A 134 4.26 -8.43 -5.92
CA ILE A 134 5.20 -8.45 -7.04
C ILE A 134 4.96 -9.77 -7.75
N LYS A 135 4.54 -9.72 -9.01
CA LYS A 135 4.44 -10.89 -9.89
C LYS A 135 5.66 -10.87 -10.80
N LYS A 136 6.56 -11.83 -10.63
CA LYS A 136 7.63 -12.04 -11.61
C LYS A 136 6.99 -12.58 -12.89
N SER A 137 7.37 -12.06 -14.06
CA SER A 137 7.08 -12.77 -15.30
C SER A 137 7.91 -14.04 -15.27
N ALA A 138 7.27 -15.20 -15.21
CA ALA A 138 7.98 -16.47 -15.33
C ALA A 138 8.63 -16.52 -16.71
N ILE A 139 9.94 -16.80 -16.75
CA ILE A 139 10.63 -17.27 -17.95
C ILE A 139 10.44 -18.79 -17.98
#